data_AF-A0A553A7R7-F1
#
_entry.id   AF-A0A553A7R7-F1
#
_cell.length_a   1.000
_cell.length_b   1.000
_cell.length_c   1.000
_cell.angle_alpha   90.00
_cell.angle_beta   90.00
_cell.angle_gamma   90.00
#
_symmetry.space_group_name_H-M   'P 1'
#
loop_
_entity.id
_entity.type
_entity.pdbx_description
1 polymer ?
#
loop_
_entity_poly.entity_id
_entity_poly.type
_entity_poly.pdbx_seq_one_letter_code
_entity_poly.pdbx_strand_id
1 'polypeptide(L)'
;MSELYEIRGIGLRSVITDHLFRVGPQTIPDLLDALEHQGFTVAGRPAKTVSDALRWERERGRVRLIRRGKYGPAEMPRTTEQRIRRRAMELRARAGIAAGRDDEHFWDRVALYLD
;
A
#
# COMPACT_ATOMS: atom_id res chain seq x y z
N MET A 1 12.17 19.40 -6.52
CA MET A 1 10.74 19.08 -6.37
C MET A 1 10.64 17.57 -6.31
N SER A 2 10.23 17.00 -5.18
CA SER A 2 10.02 15.56 -5.03
C SER A 2 8.89 15.12 -5.95
N GLU A 3 9.15 14.20 -6.87
CA GLU A 3 8.13 13.64 -7.75
C GLU A 3 7.55 12.37 -7.09
N LEU A 4 6.24 12.37 -6.82
CA LEU A 4 5.57 11.18 -6.28
C LEU A 4 5.55 10.08 -7.35
N TYR A 5 5.88 8.85 -6.95
CA TYR A 5 5.85 7.69 -7.83
C TYR A 5 4.41 7.26 -8.11
N GLU A 6 3.97 7.37 -9.36
CA GLU A 6 2.63 6.91 -9.75
C GLU A 6 2.51 5.38 -9.63
N ILE A 7 1.59 4.92 -8.79
CA ILE A 7 1.32 3.50 -8.56
C ILE A 7 -0.05 3.09 -9.11
N ARG A 8 -0.09 1.91 -9.74
CA ARG A 8 -1.29 1.41 -10.42
C ARG A 8 -1.41 -0.11 -10.39
N GLY A 9 -2.60 -0.60 -10.72
CA GLY A 9 -2.87 -2.03 -10.95
C GLY A 9 -2.40 -2.94 -9.83
N ILE A 10 -1.64 -3.99 -10.20
CA ILE A 10 -1.12 -4.97 -9.24
C ILE A 10 -0.13 -4.37 -8.24
N GLY A 11 0.57 -3.29 -8.61
CA GLY A 11 1.48 -2.59 -7.71
C GLY A 11 0.72 -1.96 -6.55
N LEU A 12 -0.29 -1.14 -6.88
CA LEU A 12 -1.16 -0.50 -5.89
C LEU A 12 -1.76 -1.54 -4.95
N ARG A 13 -2.32 -2.59 -5.53
CA ARG A 13 -2.95 -3.69 -4.79
C ARG A 13 -1.98 -4.39 -3.85
N SER A 14 -0.73 -4.62 -4.28
CA SER A 14 0.28 -5.24 -3.43
C SER A 14 0.65 -4.33 -2.27
N VAL A 15 0.88 -3.03 -2.52
CA VAL A 15 1.25 -2.05 -1.49
C VAL A 15 0.14 -1.86 -0.45
N ILE A 16 -1.11 -1.66 -0.87
CA ILE A 16 -2.22 -1.44 0.08
C ILE A 16 -2.52 -2.70 0.90
N THR A 17 -2.41 -3.89 0.30
CA THR A 17 -2.67 -5.14 1.02
C THR A 17 -1.57 -5.36 2.06
N ASP A 18 -0.31 -5.26 1.65
CA ASP A 18 0.84 -5.34 2.55
C ASP A 18 0.74 -4.32 3.70
N HIS A 19 0.31 -3.08 3.39
CA HIS A 19 0.11 -2.04 4.40
C HIS A 19 -0.97 -2.43 5.41
N LEU A 20 -2.13 -2.93 4.97
CA LEU A 20 -3.20 -3.39 5.87
C LEU A 20 -2.77 -4.56 6.75
N PHE A 21 -1.92 -5.47 6.27
CA PHE A 21 -1.42 -6.59 7.08
C PHE A 21 -0.46 -6.14 8.19
N ARG A 22 0.31 -5.06 7.98
CA ARG A 22 1.28 -4.58 8.98
C ARG A 22 0.74 -3.53 9.93
N VAL A 23 -0.10 -2.63 9.42
CA VAL A 23 -0.64 -1.51 10.21
C VAL A 23 -2.04 -1.82 10.75
N GLY A 24 -2.75 -2.74 10.10
CA GLY A 24 -4.11 -3.12 10.49
C GLY A 24 -5.19 -2.29 9.80
N PRO A 25 -6.43 -2.33 10.34
CA PRO A 25 -7.59 -1.78 9.64
C PRO A 25 -7.61 -0.26 9.49
N GLN A 26 -7.79 0.22 8.26
CA GLN A 26 -7.76 1.64 7.89
C GLN A 26 -8.91 2.06 6.97
N THR A 27 -9.19 3.37 6.96
CA THR A 27 -10.17 3.96 6.03
C THR A 27 -9.54 4.29 4.67
N ILE A 28 -10.38 4.57 3.66
CA ILE A 28 -9.88 5.01 2.35
C ILE A 28 -9.02 6.30 2.45
N PRO A 29 -9.44 7.35 3.19
CA PRO A 29 -8.57 8.50 3.46
C PRO A 29 -7.23 8.12 4.08
N ASP A 30 -7.24 7.32 5.16
CA ASP A 30 -5.98 6.89 5.82
C ASP A 30 -5.04 6.16 4.84
N LEU A 31 -5.60 5.33 3.94
CA LEU A 31 -4.81 4.63 2.93
C LEU A 31 -4.25 5.57 1.85
N LEU A 32 -4.97 6.63 1.49
CA LEU A 32 -4.46 7.65 0.55
C LEU A 32 -3.33 8.44 1.18
N ASP A 33 -3.53 8.90 2.42
CA ASP A 33 -2.51 9.60 3.18
C ASP A 33 -1.28 8.70 3.34
N ALA A 34 -1.47 7.43 3.68
CA ALA A 34 -0.37 6.47 3.80
C ALA A 34 0.39 6.26 2.49
N LEU A 35 -0.29 6.27 1.33
CA LEU A 35 0.34 6.16 0.02
C LEU A 35 1.19 7.42 -0.28
N GLU A 36 0.64 8.62 -0.08
CA GLU A 36 1.36 9.88 -0.29
C GLU A 36 2.58 10.00 0.63
N HIS A 37 2.42 9.64 1.91
CA HIS A 37 3.53 9.60 2.86
C HIS A 37 4.59 8.57 2.47
N GLN A 38 4.23 7.49 1.77
CA GLN A 38 5.17 6.50 1.22
C GLN A 38 5.81 6.97 -0.11
N GLY A 39 5.50 8.18 -0.59
CA GLY A 39 6.03 8.72 -1.83
C GLY A 39 5.26 8.26 -3.07
N PHE A 40 4.05 7.72 -2.90
CA PHE A 40 3.21 7.30 -4.01
C PHE A 40 2.15 8.34 -4.36
N THR A 41 1.75 8.34 -5.62
CA THR A 41 0.49 8.95 -6.07
C THR A 41 -0.33 7.94 -6.88
N VAL A 42 -1.64 8.14 -6.96
CA VAL A 42 -2.54 7.27 -7.73
C VAL A 42 -3.20 8.10 -8.82
N ALA A 43 -3.05 7.69 -10.08
CA ALA A 43 -3.66 8.38 -11.20
C ALA A 43 -5.19 8.38 -11.18
N GLY A 44 -5.77 9.39 -11.83
CA GLY A 44 -7.21 9.48 -12.07
C GLY A 44 -7.98 9.89 -10.84
N ARG A 45 -8.86 9.01 -10.32
CA ARG A 45 -9.71 9.25 -9.15
C ARG A 45 -9.21 8.43 -7.95
N PRO A 46 -8.30 8.94 -7.11
CA PRO A 46 -7.55 8.14 -6.14
C PRO A 46 -8.42 7.29 -5.22
N ALA A 47 -9.44 7.89 -4.59
CA ALA A 47 -10.34 7.17 -3.70
C ALA A 47 -11.10 6.02 -4.39
N LYS A 48 -11.52 6.22 -5.65
CA LYS A 48 -12.19 5.17 -6.44
C LYS A 48 -11.20 4.08 -6.81
N THR A 49 -10.00 4.44 -7.28
CA THR A 49 -8.97 3.49 -7.65
C THR A 49 -8.53 2.62 -6.46
N VAL A 50 -8.37 3.23 -5.27
CA VAL A 50 -8.11 2.51 -4.01
C VAL A 50 -9.29 1.61 -3.65
N SER A 51 -10.53 2.11 -3.73
CA SER A 51 -11.72 1.29 -3.45
C SER A 51 -11.84 0.09 -4.40
N ASP A 52 -11.54 0.27 -5.69
CA ASP A 52 -11.59 -0.81 -6.70
C ASP A 52 -10.46 -1.83 -6.46
N ALA A 53 -9.27 -1.37 -6.07
CA ALA A 53 -8.17 -2.23 -5.65
C ALA A 53 -8.52 -3.08 -4.41
N LEU A 54 -9.12 -2.47 -3.39
CA LEU A 54 -9.59 -3.16 -2.18
C LEU A 54 -10.72 -4.14 -2.47
N ARG A 55 -11.64 -3.79 -3.37
CA ARG A 55 -12.70 -4.70 -3.82
C ARG A 55 -12.10 -5.98 -4.42
N TRP A 56 -11.09 -5.85 -5.28
CA TRP A 56 -10.44 -7.00 -5.88
C TRP A 56 -9.75 -7.90 -4.85
N GLU A 57 -9.04 -7.30 -3.87
CA GLU A 57 -8.38 -8.06 -2.81
C GLU A 57 -9.38 -8.67 -1.81
N ARG A 58 -10.57 -8.07 -1.67
CA ARG A 58 -11.70 -8.64 -0.93
C ARG A 58 -12.33 -9.84 -1.63
N GLU A 59 -12.54 -9.76 -2.94
CA GLU A 59 -13.00 -10.91 -3.76
C GLU A 59 -11.99 -12.07 -3.71
N ARG A 60 -10.71 -11.77 -3.47
CA ARG A 60 -9.65 -12.75 -3.21
C ARG A 60 -9.54 -13.26 -1.77
N GLY A 61 -10.38 -12.77 -0.85
CA GLY A 61 -10.37 -13.16 0.56
C GLY A 61 -9.20 -12.61 1.39
N ARG A 62 -8.37 -11.73 0.82
CA ARG A 62 -7.16 -11.21 1.50
C ARG A 62 -7.42 -9.97 2.34
N VAL A 63 -8.44 -9.20 1.96
CA VAL A 63 -8.88 -7.99 2.65
C VAL A 63 -10.36 -8.16 3.00
N ARG A 64 -10.81 -7.57 4.10
CA ARG A 64 -12.23 -7.58 4.50
C ARG A 64 -12.73 -6.17 4.75
N LEU A 65 -14.02 -5.94 4.46
CA LEU A 65 -14.70 -4.70 4.84
C LEU A 65 -15.09 -4.83 6.32
N ILE A 66 -14.60 -3.92 7.16
CA ILE A 66 -14.92 -3.89 8.60
C ILE A 66 -16.20 -3.11 8.84
N ARG A 67 -16.32 -1.95 8.21
CA ARG A 67 -17.51 -1.09 8.16
C ARG A 67 -17.41 -0.24 6.90
N ARG A 68 -18.46 0.53 6.58
CA ARG A 68 -18.47 1.39 5.39
C ARG A 68 -17.19 2.25 5.32
N GLY A 69 -16.39 2.07 4.26
CA GLY A 69 -15.16 2.82 4.01
C GLY A 69 -13.94 2.41 4.86
N LYS A 70 -14.05 1.41 5.74
CA LYS A 70 -12.93 0.89 6.56
C LYS A 70 -12.65 -0.57 6.22
N TYR A 71 -11.41 -0.86 5.87
CA TYR A 71 -10.94 -2.16 5.42
C TYR A 71 -9.85 -2.68 6.35
N GLY A 72 -9.71 -3.99 6.46
CA GLY A 72 -8.67 -4.62 7.27
C GLY A 72 -8.14 -5.89 6.64
N PRO A 73 -7.03 -6.42 7.17
CA PRO A 73 -6.49 -7.69 6.70
C PRO A 73 -7.48 -8.83 7.01
N ALA A 74 -7.46 -9.83 6.13
CA ALA A 74 -8.08 -11.13 6.33
C ALA A 74 -6.97 -12.19 6.25
N GLU A 75 -7.19 -13.31 5.56
CA GLU A 75 -6.22 -14.40 5.49
C GLU A 75 -5.43 -14.37 4.18
N MET A 76 -4.18 -14.81 4.22
CA MET A 76 -3.36 -14.94 3.02
C MET A 76 -2.45 -16.17 3.09
N PRO A 77 -2.37 -16.98 2.02
CA PRO A 77 -1.35 -18.02 1.93
C PRO A 77 0.06 -17.42 2.00
N ARG A 78 0.95 -18.02 2.81
CA ARG A 78 2.33 -17.54 3.05
C ARG A 78 3.11 -17.22 1.77
N THR A 79 2.98 -18.03 0.72
CA THR A 79 3.66 -17.80 -0.57
C THR A 79 3.16 -16.55 -1.29
N THR A 80 1.85 -16.27 -1.17
CA THR A 80 1.25 -15.05 -1.73
C THR A 80 1.66 -13.83 -0.92
N GLU A 81 1.70 -13.97 0.41
CA GLU A 81 2.15 -12.92 1.33
C GLU A 81 3.58 -12.51 1.02
N GLN A 82 4.52 -13.47 0.95
CA GLN A 82 5.91 -13.20 0.57
C GLN A 82 6.02 -12.49 -0.79
N ARG A 83 5.25 -12.92 -1.79
CA ARG A 83 5.25 -12.28 -3.11
C ARG A 83 4.70 -10.86 -3.08
N ILE A 84 3.62 -10.62 -2.33
CA ILE A 84 3.02 -9.29 -2.17
C ILE A 84 3.97 -8.37 -1.42
N ARG A 85 4.54 -8.84 -0.31
CA ARG A 85 5.52 -8.14 0.50
C ARG A 85 6.74 -7.74 -0.31
N ARG A 86 7.36 -8.69 -1.01
CA ARG A 86 8.54 -8.42 -1.84
C ARG A 86 8.25 -7.34 -2.87
N ARG A 87 7.12 -7.44 -3.58
CA ARG A 87 6.73 -6.41 -4.56
C ARG A 87 6.47 -5.06 -3.89
N ALA A 88 5.81 -5.05 -2.73
CA ALA A 88 5.55 -3.81 -1.99
C ALA A 88 6.85 -3.13 -1.56
N MET A 89 7.84 -3.89 -1.08
CA MET A 89 9.18 -3.41 -0.74
C MET A 89 9.92 -2.82 -1.95
N GLU A 90 9.94 -3.55 -3.06
CA GLU A 90 10.57 -3.09 -4.31
C GLU A 90 9.94 -1.77 -4.81
N LEU A 91 8.62 -1.62 -4.68
CA LEU A 91 7.91 -0.39 -5.06
C LEU A 91 8.17 0.77 -4.10
N ARG A 92 8.23 0.52 -2.78
CA ARG A 92 8.58 1.57 -1.80
C ARG A 92 10.01 2.06 -1.99
N ALA A 93 10.95 1.16 -2.31
CA ALA A 93 12.32 1.53 -2.66
C ALA A 93 12.35 2.47 -3.89
N ARG A 94 11.60 2.14 -4.94
CA ARG A 94 11.48 3.00 -6.13
C ARG A 94 10.85 4.35 -5.82
N ALA A 95 9.82 4.38 -4.99
CA ALA A 95 9.17 5.63 -4.58
C ALA A 95 10.10 6.51 -3.75
N GLY A 96 10.88 5.93 -2.83
CA GLY A 96 11.90 6.67 -2.06
C GLY A 96 12.94 7.32 -2.96
N ILE A 97 13.47 6.56 -3.93
CA ILE A 97 14.44 7.07 -4.92
C ILE A 97 13.82 8.20 -5.77
N ALA A 98 12.59 8.01 -6.28
CA ALA A 98 11.91 9.01 -7.12
C ALA A 98 11.58 10.30 -6.36
N ALA A 99 11.21 10.19 -5.10
CA ALA A 99 10.94 11.33 -4.24
C ALA A 99 12.22 12.11 -3.85
N GLY A 100 13.40 11.60 -4.18
CA GLY A 100 14.69 12.20 -3.79
C GLY A 100 14.85 12.29 -2.27
N ARG A 101 14.18 11.40 -1.53
CA ARG A 101 14.22 11.38 -0.07
C ARG A 101 15.51 10.68 0.38
N ASP A 102 16.46 11.47 0.84
CA ASP A 102 17.70 11.03 1.50
C ASP A 102 17.60 11.26 3.03
N ASP A 103 16.39 11.14 3.60
CA ASP A 103 16.14 11.38 5.02
C ASP A 103 15.98 10.08 5.82
N GLU A 104 16.53 10.04 7.05
CA GLU A 104 16.46 8.91 7.98
C GLU A 104 15.02 8.37 8.16
N HIS A 105 14.02 9.25 8.02
CA HIS A 105 12.59 8.90 8.08
C HIS A 105 12.13 7.90 7.01
N PHE A 106 12.76 7.86 5.83
CA PHE A 106 12.48 6.81 4.84
C PHE A 106 12.91 5.44 5.37
N TRP A 107 14.11 5.34 5.96
CA TRP A 107 14.64 4.09 6.50
C TRP A 107 13.90 3.63 7.75
N ASP A 108 13.50 4.54 8.64
CA ASP A 108 12.63 4.26 9.80
C ASP A 108 11.30 3.61 9.38
N ARG A 109 10.75 4.04 8.23
CA ARG A 109 9.50 3.50 7.69
C ARG A 109 9.73 2.20 6.94
N VAL A 110 10.81 2.07 6.18
CA VAL A 110 11.20 0.79 5.57
C VAL A 110 11.37 -0.26 6.67
N ALA A 111 11.87 0.10 7.85
CA ALA A 111 11.96 -0.78 9.01
C ALA A 111 10.61 -1.39 9.43
N LEU A 112 9.49 -0.64 9.38
CA LEU A 112 8.13 -1.20 9.61
C LEU A 112 7.74 -2.29 8.60
N TYR A 113 8.46 -2.38 7.48
CA TYR A 113 8.24 -3.32 6.40
C TYR A 113 9.37 -4.37 6.27
N LEU A 114 10.43 -4.30 7.09
CA LEU A 114 11.59 -5.20 7.06
C LEU A 114 11.47 -6.45 7.94
N ASP A 115 10.56 -6.47 8.92
CA ASP A 115 10.25 -7.65 9.76
C ASP A 115 9.46 -8.72 9.03
#